data_AF-Q9KJF5-F1
#
_entry.id   AF-Q9KJF5-F1
#
_cell.length_a   1.000
_cell.length_b   1.000
_cell.length_c   1.000
_cell.angle_alpha   90.00
_cell.angle_beta   90.00
_cell.angle_gamma   90.00
#
_symmetry.space_group_name_H-M   'P 1'
#
loop_
_entity.id
_entity.type
_entity.pdbx_description
1 polymer ?
#
loop_
_entity_poly.entity_id
_entity_poly.type
_entity_poly.pdbx_seq_one_letter_code
_entity_poly.pdbx_strand_id
1 'polypeptide(L)'
;VILHRSCYLYCMLLPFGLVDSIGWMTPLVVAFVSYTFFALEALSDEIEEPFGTMANDLALDAIVAGVDASLREMLGEIPPPPPRPDAEFILT
;
A
#
# COMPACT_ATOMS: atom_id res chain seq x y z
N VAL A 1 -0.54 8.61 13.01
CA VAL A 1 0.16 9.10 14.23
C VAL A 1 0.00 8.24 15.48
N ILE A 2 -1.23 7.93 15.94
CA ILE A 2 -1.42 7.09 17.15
C ILE A 2 -0.97 5.64 16.90
N LEU A 3 -1.27 5.09 15.71
CA LEU A 3 -0.86 3.74 15.31
C LEU A 3 0.66 3.57 15.31
N HIS A 4 1.41 4.46 14.64
CA HIS A 4 2.89 4.50 14.71
C HIS A 4 3.42 4.44 16.13
N ARG A 5 2.92 5.31 17.00
CA ARG A 5 3.42 5.39 18.38
C ARG A 5 3.13 4.10 19.16
N SER A 6 1.94 3.54 19.01
CA SER A 6 1.58 2.27 19.67
C SER A 6 2.33 1.08 19.09
N CYS A 7 2.50 1.00 17.76
CA CYS A 7 3.22 -0.07 17.07
C CYS A 7 4.70 -0.11 17.48
N TYR A 8 5.37 1.05 17.48
CA TYR A 8 6.76 1.15 17.92
C TYR A 8 6.94 0.78 19.40
N LEU A 9 6.07 1.29 20.28
CA LEU A 9 6.13 0.96 21.70
C LEU A 9 5.88 -0.54 21.94
N TYR A 10 4.91 -1.12 21.24
CA TYR A 10 4.61 -2.55 21.31
C TYR A 10 5.80 -3.40 20.87
N CYS A 11 6.36 -3.13 19.68
CA CYS A 11 7.51 -3.85 19.15
C CYS A 11 8.77 -3.70 20.04
N MET A 12 8.96 -2.52 20.66
CA MET A 12 10.06 -2.28 21.60
C MET A 12 9.89 -3.04 22.91
N LEU A 13 8.67 -3.19 23.41
CA LEU A 13 8.37 -3.90 24.67
C LEU A 13 8.33 -5.43 24.48
N LEU A 14 8.01 -5.90 23.27
CA LEU A 14 7.92 -7.32 22.91
C LEU A 14 9.12 -8.18 23.33
N PRO A 15 10.40 -7.80 23.09
CA PRO A 15 11.54 -8.62 23.50
C PRO A 15 11.60 -8.82 25.03
N PHE A 16 11.21 -7.83 25.82
CA PHE A 16 11.21 -7.95 27.29
C PHE A 16 10.13 -8.90 27.78
N GLY A 17 9.00 -9.02 27.07
CA GLY A 17 7.95 -9.98 27.40
C GLY A 17 8.27 -11.42 26.99
N LEU A 18 9.09 -11.61 25.95
CA LEU A 18 9.37 -12.94 25.39
C LEU A 18 10.71 -13.55 25.87
N VAL A 19 11.66 -12.73 26.35
CA VAL A 19 13.01 -13.19 26.70
C VAL A 19 13.03 -14.34 27.71
N ASP A 20 12.15 -14.30 28.72
CA ASP A 20 12.08 -15.35 29.74
C ASP A 20 11.46 -16.66 29.22
N SER A 21 10.66 -16.60 28.14
CA SER A 21 9.96 -17.76 27.59
C SER A 21 10.76 -18.49 26.52
N ILE A 22 11.45 -17.75 25.63
CA ILE A 22 12.11 -18.31 24.44
C ILE A 22 13.61 -17.96 24.34
N GLY A 23 14.17 -17.22 25.33
CA GLY A 23 15.61 -17.05 25.50
C GLY A 23 16.31 -16.53 24.25
N TRP A 24 17.28 -17.29 23.73
CA TRP A 24 18.09 -16.88 22.58
C TRP A 24 17.33 -16.82 21.24
N MET A 25 16.15 -17.45 21.14
CA MET A 25 15.30 -17.33 19.94
C MET A 25 14.54 -15.99 19.88
N THR A 26 14.51 -15.24 20.98
CA THR A 26 13.83 -13.94 21.09
C THR A 26 14.13 -12.97 19.94
N PRO A 27 15.38 -12.67 19.55
CA PRO A 27 15.64 -11.75 18.44
C PRO A 27 15.04 -12.20 17.12
N LEU A 28 15.03 -13.51 16.82
CA LEU A 28 14.45 -14.04 15.59
C LEU A 28 12.92 -13.89 15.58
N VAL A 29 12.27 -14.30 16.68
CA VAL A 29 10.81 -14.24 16.81
C VAL A 29 10.32 -12.79 16.86
N VAL A 30 11.00 -11.93 17.62
CA VAL A 30 10.69 -10.50 17.70
C VAL A 30 10.86 -9.85 16.33
N ALA A 31 11.96 -10.12 15.61
CA ALA A 31 12.15 -9.56 14.26
C ALA A 31 11.03 -9.98 13.31
N PHE A 32 10.62 -11.26 13.34
CA PHE A 32 9.53 -11.75 12.51
C PHE A 32 8.20 -11.04 12.83
N VAL A 33 7.82 -10.99 14.12
CA VAL A 33 6.56 -10.37 14.55
C VAL A 33 6.58 -8.87 14.27
N SER A 34 7.65 -8.15 14.64
CA SER A 34 7.78 -6.72 14.38
C SER A 34 7.73 -6.39 12.90
N TYR A 35 8.37 -7.20 12.04
CA TYR A 35 8.26 -7.04 10.59
C TYR A 35 6.80 -7.14 10.12
N THR A 36 6.04 -8.12 10.59
CA THR A 36 4.61 -8.24 10.24
C THR A 36 3.81 -7.01 10.66
N PHE A 37 4.03 -6.49 11.87
CA PHE A 37 3.32 -5.30 12.34
C PHE A 37 3.69 -4.04 11.53
N PHE A 38 4.97 -3.83 11.23
CA PHE A 38 5.39 -2.71 10.40
C PHE A 38 4.93 -2.82 8.93
N ALA A 39 4.88 -4.03 8.38
CA ALA A 39 4.34 -4.25 7.04
C ALA A 39 2.84 -3.92 6.98
N LEU A 40 2.06 -4.33 8.00
CA LEU A 40 0.63 -3.99 8.10
C LEU A 40 0.41 -2.47 8.25
N GLU A 41 1.28 -1.81 9.02
CA GLU A 41 1.26 -0.37 9.18
C GLU A 41 1.54 0.36 7.86
N ALA A 42 2.62 0.02 7.15
CA ALA A 42 2.94 0.61 5.86
C ALA A 42 1.83 0.37 4.82
N LEU A 43 1.21 -0.82 4.83
CA LEU A 43 0.06 -1.10 3.99
C LEU A 43 -1.17 -0.25 4.35
N SER A 44 -1.37 0.03 5.64
CA SER A 44 -2.47 0.88 6.08
C SER A 44 -2.30 2.32 5.61
N ASP A 45 -1.07 2.83 5.62
CA ASP A 45 -0.74 4.17 5.13
C ASP A 45 -1.03 4.29 3.62
N GLU A 46 -0.64 3.29 2.82
CA GLU A 46 -0.91 3.26 1.37
C GLU A 46 -2.42 3.25 1.06
N ILE A 47 -3.22 2.53 1.85
CA ILE A 47 -4.67 2.43 1.67
C ILE A 47 -5.40 3.72 2.10
N GLU A 48 -4.78 4.56 2.94
CA GLU A 48 -5.39 5.80 3.44
C GLU A 48 -5.52 6.87 2.35
N GLU A 49 -4.62 6.90 1.36
CA GLU A 49 -4.60 7.88 0.28
C GLU A 49 -4.75 7.24 -1.12
N PRO A 50 -5.88 6.55 -1.42
CA PRO A 50 -6.02 5.77 -2.64
C PRO A 50 -6.12 6.59 -3.93
N PHE A 51 -6.20 7.92 -3.83
CA PHE A 51 -6.33 8.86 -4.94
C PHE A 51 -5.07 9.71 -5.14
N GLY A 52 -3.95 9.30 -4.56
CA GLY A 52 -2.65 9.91 -4.79
C GLY A 52 -2.08 9.57 -6.17
N THR A 53 -0.76 9.71 -6.28
CA THR A 53 -0.01 9.44 -7.52
C THR A 53 1.10 8.41 -7.30
N MET A 54 1.03 7.63 -6.23
CA MET A 54 1.95 6.54 -5.95
C MET A 54 1.59 5.30 -6.77
N ALA A 55 2.53 4.36 -6.87
CA ALA A 55 2.40 3.20 -7.74
C ALA A 55 1.24 2.26 -7.35
N ASN A 56 0.84 2.19 -6.07
CA ASN A 56 -0.30 1.37 -5.63
C ASN A 56 -1.60 2.17 -5.51
N ASP A 57 -1.60 3.45 -5.89
CA ASP A 57 -2.81 4.26 -5.90
C ASP A 57 -3.70 3.90 -7.10
N LEU A 58 -4.94 4.36 -7.08
CA LEU A 58 -5.87 4.13 -8.17
C LEU A 58 -5.37 4.86 -9.43
N ALA A 59 -5.33 4.13 -10.55
CA ALA A 59 -5.06 4.68 -11.87
C ALA A 59 -6.25 5.52 -12.39
N LEU A 60 -6.50 6.67 -11.76
CA LEU A 60 -7.66 7.53 -12.03
C LEU A 60 -7.68 8.02 -13.48
N ASP A 61 -6.53 8.40 -14.05
CA ASP A 61 -6.46 8.85 -15.43
C ASP A 61 -6.82 7.73 -16.42
N ALA A 62 -6.37 6.50 -16.13
CA ALA A 62 -6.77 5.32 -16.90
C ALA A 62 -8.28 5.05 -16.82
N ILE A 63 -8.86 5.19 -15.62
CA ILE A 63 -10.31 5.03 -15.41
C ILE A 63 -11.07 6.12 -16.20
N VAL A 64 -10.64 7.37 -16.12
CA VAL A 64 -11.25 8.49 -16.85
C VAL A 64 -11.15 8.28 -18.37
N ALA A 65 -9.98 7.86 -18.87
CA ALA A 65 -9.80 7.55 -20.28
C ALA A 65 -10.71 6.40 -20.75
N GLY A 66 -10.90 5.37 -19.92
CA GLY A 66 -11.84 4.27 -20.21
C GLY A 66 -13.30 4.73 -20.24
N VAL A 67 -13.69 5.63 -19.34
CA VAL A 67 -15.04 6.23 -19.34
C VAL A 67 -15.24 7.11 -20.56
N ASP A 68 -14.27 7.96 -20.92
CA ASP A 68 -14.33 8.81 -22.12
C ASP A 68 -14.46 7.97 -23.41
N ALA A 69 -13.65 6.92 -23.53
CA ALA A 69 -13.76 5.97 -24.65
C ALA A 69 -15.15 5.32 -24.74
N SER A 70 -15.70 4.87 -23.60
CA SER A 70 -17.03 4.25 -23.54
C SER A 70 -18.14 5.22 -23.96
N LEU A 71 -18.07 6.48 -23.51
CA LEU A 71 -19.04 7.51 -23.88
C LEU A 71 -18.99 7.85 -25.37
N ARG A 72 -17.78 7.94 -25.94
CA ARG A 72 -17.58 8.18 -27.39
C ARG A 72 -18.12 7.05 -28.23
N GLU A 73 -17.89 5.81 -27.82
CA GLU A 73 -18.42 4.63 -28.49
C GLU A 73 -19.96 4.66 -28.53
N MET A 74 -20.60 5.04 -27.41
CA MET A 74 -22.06 5.21 -27.35
C MET A 74 -22.59 6.32 -28.28
N LEU A 75 -21.78 7.34 -28.55
CA LEU A 75 -22.10 8.43 -29.50
C LEU A 75 -21.76 8.07 -30.96
N GLY A 76 -21.15 6.91 -31.22
CA GLY A 76 -20.68 6.50 -32.55
C GLY A 76 -19.39 7.20 -32.99
N GLU A 77 -18.66 7.82 -32.07
CA GLU A 77 -17.35 8.42 -32.31
C GLU A 77 -16.22 7.38 -32.21
N ILE A 78 -15.06 7.69 -32.79
CA ILE A 78 -13.88 6.84 -32.68
C ILE A 78 -13.24 7.09 -31.30
N PRO A 79 -13.11 6.08 -30.42
CA PRO A 79 -12.52 6.27 -29.10
C PRO A 79 -11.00 6.53 -29.20
N PRO A 80 -10.44 7.33 -28.27
CA PRO A 80 -9.00 7.54 -28.19
C PRO A 80 -8.27 6.23 -27.83
N PRO A 81 -6.97 6.11 -28.18
CA PRO A 81 -6.19 4.94 -27.81
C PRO A 81 -6.05 4.85 -26.27
N PRO A 82 -6.00 3.62 -25.72
CA PRO A 82 -5.87 3.45 -24.27
C PRO A 82 -4.54 4.03 -23.76
N PRO A 83 -4.52 4.61 -22.55
CA PRO A 83 -3.30 5.12 -21.93
C PRO A 83 -2.30 3.99 -21.73
N ARG A 84 -1.01 4.33 -21.89
CA ARG A 84 0.10 3.39 -21.76
C ARG A 84 0.87 3.70 -20.48
N PRO A 85 1.34 2.66 -19.77
CA PRO A 85 2.12 2.89 -18.56
C PRO A 85 3.41 3.63 -18.89
N ASP A 86 3.79 4.55 -18.01
CA ASP A 86 5.08 5.24 -18.09
C ASP A 86 6.25 4.34 -17.62
N ALA A 87 7.44 4.91 -17.44
CA ALA A 87 8.62 4.18 -17.01
C ALA A 87 8.50 3.57 -15.59
N GLU A 88 7.60 4.11 -14.76
CA GLU A 88 7.32 3.67 -13.40
C GLU A 88 6.07 2.77 -13.33
N PHE A 89 5.56 2.32 -14.47
CA PHE A 89 4.35 1.51 -14.61
C PHE A 89 3.06 2.22 -14.18
N ILE A 90 3.05 3.56 -14.11
CA ILE A 90 1.88 4.35 -13.75
C ILE A 90 1.06 4.65 -15.02
N LEU A 91 -0.24 4.39 -14.95
CA LEU A 91 -1.19 4.68 -16.04
C LEU A 91 -1.78 6.08 -15.82
N THR A 92 -1.02 7.09 -16.24
CA THR A 92 -1.43 8.51 -16.30
C THR A 92 -1.95 8.86 -17.70
#